data_AF-A0A5A7Z004-F1
#
_entry.id   AF-A0A5A7Z004-F1
#
_cell.length_a   1.000
_cell.length_b   1.000
_cell.length_c   1.000
_cell.angle_alpha   90.00
_cell.angle_beta   90.00
_cell.angle_gamma   90.00
#
_symmetry.space_group_name_H-M   'P 1'
#
loop_
_entity.id
_entity.type
_entity.pdbx_description
1 polymer ?
#
loop_
_entity_poly.entity_id
_entity_poly.type
_entity_poly.pdbx_seq_one_letter_code
_entity_poly.pdbx_strand_id
1 'polypeptide(L)'
;MEVLKSEGPPPVQDRRGPADLYVFEVSRPARPDLELRTGERRLGFTDVAVTHGLSGARMTGRDESGVFELEITVDSAGQTRQALVRTLSIKSKLPHSVVNGLEFIRDWSKGGEVCLAIPYGPILHELGALDDPNICAEAEEWIDIAGKLIRLQSVSMHQLCIPESLTAWESEEIATAVRLLDGEIVTSEWTSTQFTVNNIEAFEASTATGPQFQFLYFKPFHIEYDQQEFGLSGTIGVWGVAQLADPSMVDSVAQGQSVAIIPVPGHKLSRQYSPQSFDSIHAQIQ
;
A
#
# COMPACT_ATOMS: atom_id res chain seq x y z
N MET A 1 12.84 50.31 25.81
CA MET A 1 12.34 49.52 26.95
C MET A 1 11.13 50.26 27.47
N GLU A 2 9.94 49.77 27.15
CA GLU A 2 8.72 50.17 27.84
C GLU A 2 7.72 49.02 27.70
N VAL A 3 7.38 48.44 28.85
CA VAL A 3 6.35 47.42 28.99
C VAL A 3 5.05 48.16 29.31
N LEU A 4 3.98 47.91 28.57
CA LEU A 4 2.62 48.31 28.95
C LEU A 4 1.70 47.08 28.97
N LYS A 5 0.98 47.00 30.07
CA LYS A 5 0.31 45.85 30.68
C LYS A 5 -0.89 45.32 29.87
N SER A 6 -1.13 44.01 29.99
CA SER A 6 -2.40 43.37 29.62
C SER A 6 -3.49 43.68 30.65
N GLU A 7 -4.60 44.26 30.21
CA GLU A 7 -5.85 44.23 30.96
C GLU A 7 -6.64 42.98 30.56
N GLY A 8 -7.13 42.24 31.55
CA GLY A 8 -7.97 41.06 31.34
C GLY A 8 -9.32 41.41 30.70
N PRO A 9 -10.07 40.41 30.19
CA PRO A 9 -11.24 40.67 29.38
C PRO A 9 -12.37 41.33 30.19
N PRO A 10 -13.08 42.33 29.63
CA PRO A 10 -14.29 42.88 30.22
C PRO A 10 -15.46 41.87 30.17
N PRO A 11 -16.51 42.06 30.99
CA PRO A 11 -17.55 41.06 31.20
C PRO A 11 -18.43 40.88 29.96
N VAL A 12 -18.85 39.64 29.72
CA VAL A 12 -19.83 39.28 28.69
C VAL A 12 -21.18 39.89 29.04
N GLN A 13 -21.74 40.68 28.13
CA GLN A 13 -23.19 40.91 28.07
C GLN A 13 -23.69 41.18 26.64
N ASP A 14 -24.78 40.48 26.37
CA ASP A 14 -25.78 40.52 25.31
C ASP A 14 -25.64 39.76 23.98
N ARG A 15 -26.71 38.98 23.76
CA ARG A 15 -26.98 38.00 22.71
C ARG A 15 -27.45 38.72 21.43
N ARG A 16 -26.95 38.25 20.28
CA ARG A 16 -27.12 38.76 18.89
C ARG A 16 -26.04 39.76 18.46
N GLY A 17 -24.83 39.26 18.24
CA GLY A 17 -23.79 39.97 17.48
C GLY A 17 -23.93 39.72 15.97
N PRO A 18 -23.40 40.60 15.11
CA PRO A 18 -23.37 40.38 13.65
C PRO A 18 -22.52 39.14 13.31
N ALA A 19 -22.79 38.50 12.18
CA ALA A 19 -21.97 37.42 11.67
C ALA A 19 -20.57 37.97 11.35
N ASP A 20 -19.56 37.55 12.11
CA ASP A 20 -18.17 37.92 11.87
C ASP A 20 -17.70 37.27 10.56
N LEU A 21 -17.51 38.10 9.54
CA LEU A 21 -16.92 37.71 8.27
C LEU A 21 -15.39 37.70 8.43
N TYR A 22 -14.80 36.52 8.59
CA TYR A 22 -13.35 36.35 8.54
C TYR A 22 -12.90 36.37 7.07
N VAL A 23 -12.46 37.54 6.60
CA VAL A 23 -11.82 37.69 5.28
C VAL A 23 -10.32 37.47 5.44
N PHE A 24 -9.79 36.42 4.83
CA PHE A 24 -8.34 36.17 4.79
C PHE A 24 -7.73 36.82 3.53
N GLU A 25 -6.61 37.52 3.71
CA GLU A 25 -5.89 38.23 2.63
C GLU A 25 -5.11 37.23 1.77
N VAL A 26 -5.53 37.07 0.51
CA VAL A 26 -4.96 36.08 -0.45
C VAL A 26 -3.76 36.68 -1.18
N SER A 27 -2.65 36.91 -0.47
CA SER A 27 -1.44 37.51 -1.07
C SER A 27 -0.11 36.91 -0.60
N ARG A 28 0.00 35.58 -0.43
CA ARG A 28 1.30 34.85 -0.36
C ARG A 28 1.15 33.39 -0.85
N PRO A 29 2.17 32.79 -1.50
CA PRO A 29 2.08 31.41 -1.96
C PRO A 29 2.29 30.40 -0.82
N ALA A 30 1.43 29.37 -0.84
CA ALA A 30 1.39 28.08 -0.14
C ALA A 30 1.22 28.08 1.40
N ARG A 31 0.04 27.61 1.84
CA ARG A 31 -0.48 27.43 3.22
C ARG A 31 -1.11 28.68 3.83
N PRO A 32 -2.44 28.63 4.02
CA PRO A 32 -2.91 27.97 5.22
C PRO A 32 -3.99 26.95 4.86
N ASP A 33 -3.54 25.74 4.51
CA ASP A 33 -4.46 24.63 4.37
C ASP A 33 -4.88 24.23 5.79
N LEU A 34 -6.18 24.22 6.03
CA LEU A 34 -6.75 23.76 7.30
C LEU A 34 -6.24 22.35 7.58
N GLU A 35 -6.44 21.83 8.79
CA GLU A 35 -6.17 20.42 9.05
C GLU A 35 -7.40 19.72 9.60
N LEU A 36 -7.54 18.46 9.20
CA LEU A 36 -8.43 17.52 9.83
C LEU A 36 -7.68 16.83 10.97
N ARG A 37 -8.35 16.68 12.11
CA ARG A 37 -7.80 16.06 13.30
C ARG A 37 -8.68 14.91 13.74
N THR A 38 -8.08 13.74 13.99
CA THR A 38 -8.73 12.61 14.64
C THR A 38 -7.77 11.99 15.64
N GLY A 39 -8.13 11.94 16.92
CA GLY A 39 -7.20 11.57 18.00
C GLY A 39 -5.87 12.35 17.91
N GLU A 40 -4.77 11.63 17.75
CA GLU A 40 -3.42 12.20 17.57
C GLU A 40 -3.07 12.51 16.09
N ARG A 41 -3.83 11.98 15.13
CA ARG A 41 -3.55 12.19 13.70
C ARG A 41 -3.94 13.61 13.26
N ARG A 42 -3.13 14.14 12.35
CA ARG A 42 -3.29 15.43 11.69
C ARG A 42 -3.11 15.19 10.20
N LEU A 43 -4.03 15.72 9.41
CA LEU A 43 -4.00 15.58 7.95
C LEU A 43 -4.31 16.94 7.33
N GLY A 44 -3.42 17.40 6.44
CA GLY A 44 -3.64 18.64 5.71
C GLY A 44 -4.94 18.58 4.90
N PHE A 45 -5.71 19.66 4.94
CA PHE A 45 -6.95 19.86 4.20
C PHE A 45 -6.77 21.02 3.24
N THR A 46 -6.56 20.65 1.99
CA THR A 46 -6.08 21.49 0.90
C THR A 46 -7.18 21.78 -0.11
N ASP A 47 -6.89 22.65 -1.09
CA ASP A 47 -7.83 23.05 -2.15
C ASP A 47 -9.17 23.57 -1.57
N VAL A 48 -9.10 24.25 -0.42
CA VAL A 48 -10.30 24.67 0.31
C VAL A 48 -11.03 25.77 -0.44
N ALA A 49 -12.29 25.51 -0.77
CA ALA A 49 -13.20 26.49 -1.35
C ALA A 49 -14.41 26.68 -0.45
N VAL A 50 -14.77 27.94 -0.18
CA VAL A 50 -15.93 28.30 0.62
C VAL A 50 -16.90 29.11 -0.23
N THR A 51 -18.16 28.70 -0.23
CA THR A 51 -19.26 29.42 -0.87
C THR A 51 -20.31 29.78 0.17
N HIS A 52 -20.79 31.02 0.13
CA HIS A 52 -21.79 31.53 1.06
C HIS A 52 -23.13 31.72 0.35
N GLY A 53 -24.21 31.34 1.02
CA GLY A 53 -25.57 31.56 0.57
C GLY A 53 -26.46 32.11 1.68
N LEU A 54 -27.71 32.40 1.34
CA LEU A 54 -28.70 32.94 2.29
C LEU A 54 -28.95 32.02 3.49
N SER A 55 -28.70 30.72 3.36
CA SER A 55 -29.00 29.70 4.37
C SER A 55 -27.77 29.16 5.11
N GLY A 56 -26.58 29.71 4.86
CA GLY A 56 -25.34 29.25 5.48
C GLY A 56 -24.15 29.25 4.51
N ALA A 57 -23.19 28.37 4.77
CA ALA A 57 -21.99 28.23 3.96
C ALA A 57 -21.73 26.76 3.60
N ARG A 58 -21.11 26.55 2.45
CA ARG A 58 -20.62 25.26 1.99
C ARG A 58 -19.11 25.36 1.80
N MET A 59 -18.37 24.48 2.44
CA MET A 59 -16.94 24.34 2.31
C MET A 59 -16.64 22.99 1.65
N THR A 60 -15.75 22.99 0.66
CA THR A 60 -15.20 21.79 0.04
C THR A 60 -13.69 21.82 0.13
N GLY A 61 -13.06 20.66 0.18
CA GLY A 61 -11.61 20.54 0.09
C GLY A 61 -11.19 19.08 0.05
N ARG A 62 -9.90 18.85 -0.09
CA ARG A 62 -9.31 17.51 -0.24
C ARG A 62 -8.27 17.28 0.82
N ASP A 63 -8.13 16.03 1.24
CA ASP A 63 -6.97 15.71 2.04
C ASP A 63 -5.68 15.85 1.22
N GLU A 64 -4.58 16.19 1.89
CA GLU A 64 -3.28 16.39 1.24
C GLU A 64 -2.71 15.12 0.57
N SER A 65 -3.19 13.93 0.95
CA SER A 65 -2.83 12.66 0.32
C SER A 65 -3.70 12.39 -0.93
N GLY A 66 -4.78 13.16 -1.10
CA GLY A 66 -5.79 13.05 -2.16
C GLY A 66 -6.54 11.73 -2.16
N VAL A 67 -6.74 11.12 -1.00
CA VAL A 67 -7.49 9.88 -0.79
C VAL A 67 -9.00 10.16 -0.74
N PHE A 68 -9.43 11.33 -0.29
CA PHE A 68 -10.82 11.72 -0.19
C PHE A 68 -11.04 13.24 -0.36
N GLU A 69 -12.26 13.59 -0.75
CA GLU A 69 -12.79 14.93 -0.73
C GLU A 69 -13.84 15.03 0.37
N LEU A 70 -13.89 16.18 1.04
CA LEU A 70 -14.83 16.47 2.10
C LEU A 70 -15.63 17.71 1.74
N GLU A 71 -16.95 17.58 1.84
CA GLU A 71 -17.89 18.68 1.73
C GLU A 71 -18.61 18.89 3.05
N ILE A 72 -18.54 20.09 3.59
CA ILE A 72 -19.17 20.50 4.85
C ILE A 72 -20.17 21.59 4.53
N THR A 73 -21.42 21.37 4.91
CA THR A 73 -22.46 22.41 4.86
C THR A 73 -22.80 22.84 6.28
N VAL A 74 -22.64 24.13 6.55
CA VAL A 74 -23.04 24.77 7.81
C VAL A 74 -24.23 25.68 7.58
N ASP A 75 -25.09 25.80 8.59
CA ASP A 75 -26.21 26.73 8.54
C ASP A 75 -25.82 28.17 8.88
N SER A 76 -26.78 29.09 8.79
CA SER A 76 -26.58 30.49 9.14
C SER A 76 -26.26 30.73 10.62
N ALA A 77 -26.46 29.73 11.49
CA ALA A 77 -26.08 29.75 12.91
C ALA A 77 -24.70 29.11 13.16
N GLY A 78 -24.01 28.65 12.11
CA GLY A 78 -22.68 28.02 12.19
C GLY A 78 -22.70 26.54 12.59
N GLN A 79 -23.88 25.89 12.62
CA GLN A 79 -23.98 24.46 12.96
C GLN A 79 -23.81 23.58 11.72
N THR A 80 -23.12 22.45 11.85
CA THR A 80 -23.03 21.43 10.79
C THR A 80 -24.42 20.92 10.45
N ARG A 81 -24.82 21.06 9.19
CA ARG A 81 -25.99 20.37 8.65
C ARG A 81 -25.62 19.02 8.06
N GLN A 82 -24.49 18.98 7.36
CA GLN A 82 -24.05 17.79 6.64
C GLN A 82 -22.54 17.81 6.46
N ALA A 83 -21.90 16.65 6.66
CA ALA A 83 -20.57 16.34 6.20
C ALA A 83 -20.68 15.17 5.21
N LEU A 84 -20.19 15.36 3.99
CA LEU A 84 -20.16 14.34 2.95
C LEU A 84 -18.70 14.03 2.61
N VAL A 85 -18.33 12.77 2.79
CA VAL A 85 -17.02 12.26 2.37
C VAL A 85 -17.17 11.55 1.03
N ARG A 86 -16.26 11.80 0.10
CA ARG A 86 -16.15 11.09 -1.17
C ARG A 86 -14.74 10.55 -1.31
N THR A 87 -14.59 9.23 -1.38
CA THR A 87 -13.29 8.62 -1.69
C THR A 87 -12.87 9.00 -3.12
N LEU A 88 -11.59 9.27 -3.29
CA LEU A 88 -10.97 9.59 -4.57
C LEU A 88 -10.16 8.39 -5.04
N SER A 89 -10.02 8.24 -6.36
CA SER A 89 -9.14 7.21 -6.90
C SER A 89 -7.69 7.46 -6.46
N ILE A 90 -7.08 6.43 -5.89
CA ILE A 90 -5.66 6.41 -5.51
C ILE A 90 -4.78 5.72 -6.54
N LYS A 91 -5.35 5.30 -7.68
CA LYS A 91 -4.65 4.66 -8.79
C LYS A 91 -3.42 5.48 -9.22
N SER A 92 -2.33 4.79 -9.51
CA SER A 92 -1.07 5.34 -10.00
C SER A 92 -0.36 6.29 -9.02
N LYS A 93 -0.90 6.51 -7.82
CA LYS A 93 -0.21 7.26 -6.77
C LYS A 93 0.90 6.42 -6.16
N LEU A 94 1.86 7.11 -5.54
CA LEU A 94 2.91 6.44 -4.79
C LEU A 94 2.35 5.89 -3.48
N PRO A 95 2.63 4.62 -3.11
CA PRO A 95 2.09 4.00 -1.91
C PRO A 95 2.30 4.83 -0.64
N HIS A 96 3.51 5.36 -0.42
CA HIS A 96 3.82 6.19 0.76
C HIS A 96 3.04 7.52 0.81
N SER A 97 2.57 8.01 -0.33
CA SER A 97 1.84 9.29 -0.41
C SER A 97 0.38 9.17 0.01
N VAL A 98 -0.19 7.95 0.01
CA VAL A 98 -1.61 7.72 0.31
C VAL A 98 -1.87 7.15 1.69
N VAL A 99 -0.85 6.56 2.35
CA VAL A 99 -1.01 5.87 3.64
C VAL A 99 -1.63 6.78 4.70
N ASN A 100 -1.16 8.03 4.85
CA ASN A 100 -1.67 8.91 5.91
C ASN A 100 -3.16 9.24 5.70
N GLY A 101 -3.57 9.56 4.46
CA GLY A 101 -4.98 9.78 4.13
C GLY A 101 -5.85 8.54 4.34
N LEU A 102 -5.36 7.35 3.96
CA LEU A 102 -6.07 6.09 4.16
C LEU A 102 -6.22 5.74 5.65
N GLU A 103 -5.16 5.89 6.44
CA GLU A 103 -5.22 5.66 7.88
C GLU A 103 -6.17 6.64 8.58
N PHE A 104 -6.16 7.90 8.15
CA PHE A 104 -7.08 8.91 8.68
C PHE A 104 -8.54 8.54 8.40
N ILE A 105 -8.87 8.22 7.14
CA ILE A 105 -10.26 7.89 6.79
C ILE A 105 -10.71 6.58 7.42
N ARG A 106 -9.81 5.58 7.57
CA ARG A 106 -10.06 4.38 8.37
C ARG A 106 -10.44 4.75 9.80
N ASP A 107 -9.65 5.56 10.48
CA ASP A 107 -9.89 5.90 11.89
C ASP A 107 -11.20 6.70 12.07
N TRP A 108 -11.51 7.59 11.14
CA TRP A 108 -12.80 8.30 11.10
C TRP A 108 -13.99 7.34 10.87
N SER A 109 -13.87 6.45 9.89
CA SER A 109 -14.91 5.48 9.52
C SER A 109 -15.16 4.41 10.58
N LYS A 110 -14.23 4.18 11.51
CA LYS A 110 -14.41 3.34 12.72
C LYS A 110 -15.19 4.02 13.85
N GLY A 111 -15.67 5.23 13.63
CA GLY A 111 -16.37 6.02 14.64
C GLY A 111 -15.47 7.03 15.38
N GLY A 112 -14.26 7.29 14.88
CA GLY A 112 -13.40 8.35 15.41
C GLY A 112 -14.02 9.73 15.20
N GLU A 113 -14.00 10.56 16.23
CA GLU A 113 -14.44 11.95 16.12
C GLU A 113 -13.42 12.76 15.30
N VAL A 114 -13.93 13.56 14.36
CA VAL A 114 -13.11 14.44 13.52
C VAL A 114 -13.47 15.90 13.74
N CYS A 115 -12.45 16.76 13.76
CA CYS A 115 -12.63 18.20 13.73
C CYS A 115 -11.75 18.85 12.66
N LEU A 116 -12.21 20.01 12.20
CA LEU A 116 -11.49 20.93 11.33
C LEU A 116 -10.80 21.98 12.20
N ALA A 117 -9.52 22.24 11.94
CA ALA A 117 -8.71 23.15 12.75
C ALA A 117 -7.73 23.97 11.91
N ILE A 118 -7.19 25.01 12.52
CA ILE A 118 -5.98 25.69 12.00
C ILE A 118 -4.77 24.82 12.35
N PRO A 119 -3.81 24.58 11.44
CA PRO A 119 -2.57 23.87 11.76
C PRO A 119 -1.88 24.43 13.01
N TYR A 120 -1.61 23.57 13.98
CA TYR A 120 -1.06 23.94 15.31
C TYR A 120 -1.88 24.98 16.09
N GLY A 121 -3.10 25.27 15.65
CA GLY A 121 -4.00 26.27 16.20
C GLY A 121 -5.29 25.68 16.78
N PRO A 122 -6.29 26.53 17.06
CA PRO A 122 -7.55 26.12 17.64
C PRO A 122 -8.39 25.26 16.68
N ILE A 123 -9.31 24.48 17.27
CA ILE A 123 -10.38 23.81 16.53
C ILE A 123 -11.35 24.88 16.03
N LEU A 124 -11.70 24.80 14.76
CA LEU A 124 -12.68 25.69 14.12
C LEU A 124 -14.07 25.06 14.15
N HIS A 125 -14.15 23.75 13.96
CA HIS A 125 -15.42 23.08 13.73
C HIS A 125 -15.38 21.58 14.04
N GLU A 126 -16.43 21.03 14.64
CA GLU A 126 -16.57 19.59 14.89
C GLU A 126 -17.42 18.94 13.79
N LEU A 127 -16.93 17.83 13.22
CA LEU A 127 -17.58 17.11 12.13
C LEU A 127 -18.36 15.89 12.58
N GLY A 128 -18.01 15.32 13.73
CA GLY A 128 -18.60 14.08 14.23
C GLY A 128 -17.91 12.83 13.70
N ALA A 129 -18.40 11.67 14.12
CA ALA A 129 -18.07 10.36 13.56
C ALA A 129 -18.77 10.11 12.20
N LEU A 130 -18.09 9.37 11.30
CA LEU A 130 -18.64 8.94 10.01
C LEU A 130 -19.35 7.58 10.11
N ASP A 131 -18.78 6.63 10.87
CA ASP A 131 -19.26 5.24 11.08
C ASP A 131 -19.72 4.54 9.78
N ASP A 132 -18.79 4.39 8.83
CA ASP A 132 -19.04 3.71 7.54
C ASP A 132 -18.15 2.46 7.41
N PRO A 133 -18.71 1.24 7.62
CA PRO A 133 -17.92 0.01 7.61
C PRO A 133 -17.36 -0.35 6.23
N ASN A 134 -17.95 0.13 5.12
CA ASN A 134 -17.44 -0.15 3.78
C ASN A 134 -16.18 0.66 3.51
N ILE A 135 -16.20 1.96 3.82
CA ILE A 135 -15.01 2.83 3.72
C ILE A 135 -13.90 2.31 4.65
N CYS A 136 -14.26 1.83 5.84
CA CYS A 136 -13.28 1.23 6.76
C CYS A 136 -12.58 0.02 6.15
N ALA A 137 -13.34 -0.94 5.62
CA ALA A 137 -12.78 -2.16 5.03
C ALA A 137 -11.90 -1.86 3.80
N GLU A 138 -12.37 -0.96 2.92
CA GLU A 138 -11.60 -0.53 1.74
C GLU A 138 -10.30 0.16 2.13
N ALA A 139 -10.33 1.07 3.13
CA ALA A 139 -9.13 1.73 3.60
C ALA A 139 -8.14 0.75 4.23
N GLU A 140 -8.59 -0.23 5.00
CA GLU A 140 -7.74 -1.28 5.59
C GLU A 140 -7.02 -2.13 4.53
N GLU A 141 -7.75 -2.55 3.50
CA GLU A 141 -7.19 -3.30 2.38
C GLU A 141 -6.10 -2.49 1.66
N TRP A 142 -6.38 -1.23 1.32
CA TRP A 142 -5.41 -0.39 0.62
C TRP A 142 -4.21 0.03 1.47
N ILE A 143 -4.37 0.19 2.80
CA ILE A 143 -3.24 0.41 3.72
C ILE A 143 -2.30 -0.79 3.69
N ASP A 144 -2.85 -1.99 3.75
CA ASP A 144 -2.09 -3.23 3.74
C ASP A 144 -1.33 -3.42 2.41
N ILE A 145 -2.00 -3.21 1.28
CA ILE A 145 -1.38 -3.24 -0.05
C ILE A 145 -0.29 -2.17 -0.17
N ALA A 146 -0.57 -0.93 0.22
CA ALA A 146 0.39 0.17 0.18
C ALA A 146 1.63 -0.15 1.03
N GLY A 147 1.44 -0.70 2.24
CA GLY A 147 2.52 -1.13 3.12
C GLY A 147 3.42 -2.18 2.48
N LYS A 148 2.83 -3.19 1.83
CA LYS A 148 3.57 -4.22 1.08
C LYS A 148 4.35 -3.63 -0.09
N LEU A 149 3.74 -2.75 -0.90
CA LEU A 149 4.43 -2.10 -2.01
C LEU A 149 5.57 -1.18 -1.55
N ILE A 150 5.40 -0.45 -0.42
CA ILE A 150 6.49 0.33 0.20
C ILE A 150 7.66 -0.60 0.59
N ARG A 151 7.36 -1.77 1.15
CA ARG A 151 8.38 -2.75 1.53
C ARG A 151 9.16 -3.26 0.31
N LEU A 152 8.46 -3.63 -0.76
CA LEU A 152 9.07 -4.10 -2.01
C LEU A 152 9.84 -3.00 -2.77
N GLN A 153 9.43 -1.74 -2.64
CA GLN A 153 10.12 -0.60 -3.27
C GLN A 153 11.60 -0.53 -2.88
N SER A 154 11.97 -1.00 -1.68
CA SER A 154 13.36 -1.01 -1.20
C SER A 154 14.32 -1.87 -2.02
N VAL A 155 13.78 -2.83 -2.80
CA VAL A 155 14.54 -3.71 -3.68
C VAL A 155 14.16 -3.55 -5.15
N SER A 156 13.23 -2.65 -5.49
CA SER A 156 12.83 -2.37 -6.87
C SER A 156 13.59 -1.17 -7.44
N MET A 157 14.03 -1.29 -8.69
CA MET A 157 14.55 -0.15 -9.47
C MET A 157 13.43 0.64 -10.18
N HIS A 158 12.24 0.05 -10.28
CA HIS A 158 11.05 0.72 -10.80
C HIS A 158 10.24 1.31 -9.67
N GLN A 159 9.67 2.49 -9.91
CA GLN A 159 8.73 3.09 -8.98
C GLN A 159 7.43 2.28 -8.99
N LEU A 160 7.14 1.60 -7.88
CA LEU A 160 5.90 0.87 -7.66
C LEU A 160 4.80 1.87 -7.30
N CYS A 161 3.64 1.73 -7.93
CA CYS A 161 2.48 2.59 -7.75
C CYS A 161 1.28 1.77 -7.26
N ILE A 162 0.31 2.44 -6.64
CA ILE A 162 -0.95 1.82 -6.27
C ILE A 162 -1.71 1.41 -7.55
N PRO A 163 -2.09 0.13 -7.70
CA PRO A 163 -2.86 -0.33 -8.84
C PRO A 163 -4.31 0.18 -8.77
N GLU A 164 -5.04 0.11 -9.87
CA GLU A 164 -6.47 0.43 -9.86
C GLU A 164 -7.27 -0.61 -9.09
N SER A 165 -6.88 -1.87 -9.26
CA SER A 165 -7.51 -3.03 -8.67
C SER A 165 -6.49 -4.17 -8.67
N LEU A 166 -6.61 -5.10 -7.73
CA LEU A 166 -5.85 -6.33 -7.74
C LEU A 166 -6.79 -7.51 -7.89
N THR A 167 -6.39 -8.47 -8.71
CA THR A 167 -6.92 -9.82 -8.61
C THR A 167 -6.41 -10.49 -7.33
N ALA A 168 -7.12 -11.52 -6.88
CA ALA A 168 -6.70 -12.30 -5.71
C ALA A 168 -5.30 -12.90 -5.89
N TRP A 169 -4.92 -13.23 -7.13
CA TRP A 169 -3.61 -13.77 -7.45
C TRP A 169 -2.51 -12.72 -7.31
N GLU A 170 -2.68 -11.51 -7.88
CA GLU A 170 -1.69 -10.43 -7.77
C GLU A 170 -1.51 -9.99 -6.31
N SER A 171 -2.60 -9.93 -5.53
CA SER A 171 -2.52 -9.62 -4.08
C SER A 171 -1.71 -10.66 -3.32
N GLU A 172 -1.94 -11.95 -3.58
CA GLU A 172 -1.16 -13.05 -2.97
C GLU A 172 0.30 -13.05 -3.42
N GLU A 173 0.58 -12.67 -4.67
CA GLU A 173 1.93 -12.55 -5.18
C GLU A 173 2.71 -11.44 -4.46
N ILE A 174 2.12 -10.25 -4.32
CA ILE A 174 2.70 -9.13 -3.56
C ILE A 174 2.93 -9.55 -2.10
N ALA A 175 1.96 -10.22 -1.47
CA ALA A 175 2.08 -10.71 -0.11
C ALA A 175 3.21 -11.75 0.04
N THR A 176 3.30 -12.70 -0.87
CA THR A 176 4.35 -13.72 -0.91
C THR A 176 5.73 -13.10 -1.13
N ALA A 177 5.84 -12.10 -2.00
CA ALA A 177 7.08 -11.40 -2.26
C ALA A 177 7.61 -10.69 -1.00
N VAL A 178 6.74 -10.03 -0.23
CA VAL A 178 7.13 -9.41 1.05
C VAL A 178 7.62 -10.45 2.05
N ARG A 179 6.90 -11.57 2.20
CA ARG A 179 7.30 -12.67 3.09
C ARG A 179 8.68 -13.22 2.74
N LEU A 180 8.94 -13.44 1.44
CA LEU A 180 10.25 -13.84 0.96
C LEU A 180 11.32 -12.80 1.30
N LEU A 181 11.05 -11.52 1.08
CA LEU A 181 11.96 -10.41 1.38
C LEU A 181 12.27 -10.29 2.88
N ASP A 182 11.31 -10.61 3.75
CA ASP A 182 11.47 -10.66 5.20
C ASP A 182 12.20 -11.91 5.69
N GLY A 183 12.67 -12.76 4.77
CA GLY A 183 13.49 -13.94 5.04
C GLY A 183 12.69 -15.22 5.31
N GLU A 184 11.37 -15.20 5.11
CA GLU A 184 10.54 -16.38 5.26
C GLU A 184 10.81 -17.40 4.15
N ILE A 185 10.79 -18.68 4.51
CA ILE A 185 10.74 -19.78 3.55
C ILE A 185 9.27 -20.05 3.21
N VAL A 186 8.87 -19.68 2.00
CA VAL A 186 7.48 -19.88 1.54
C VAL A 186 7.37 -21.22 0.84
N THR A 187 6.39 -22.04 1.27
CA THR A 187 6.09 -23.34 0.64
C THR A 187 4.79 -23.28 -0.15
N SER A 188 4.74 -23.96 -1.31
CA SER A 188 3.55 -24.03 -2.15
C SER A 188 3.38 -25.39 -2.82
N GLU A 189 2.14 -25.74 -3.13
CA GLU A 189 1.84 -26.83 -4.06
C GLU A 189 2.36 -26.46 -5.46
N TRP A 190 2.73 -27.48 -6.25
CA TRP A 190 3.19 -27.30 -7.62
C TRP A 190 2.78 -28.50 -8.46
N THR A 191 2.70 -28.35 -9.78
CA THR A 191 2.14 -29.37 -10.69
C THR A 191 3.20 -29.96 -11.61
N SER A 192 3.91 -29.12 -12.35
CA SER A 192 5.07 -29.55 -13.12
C SER A 192 6.00 -28.37 -13.40
N THR A 193 7.25 -28.67 -13.69
CA THR A 193 8.17 -27.71 -14.31
C THR A 193 9.07 -28.41 -15.31
N GLN A 194 9.74 -27.64 -16.15
CA GLN A 194 10.71 -28.15 -17.12
C GLN A 194 12.09 -27.59 -16.82
N PHE A 195 13.11 -28.42 -16.95
CA PHE A 195 14.50 -27.97 -16.88
C PHE A 195 15.31 -28.56 -18.03
N THR A 196 16.31 -27.80 -18.46
CA THR A 196 17.30 -28.26 -19.44
C THR A 196 18.45 -28.96 -18.72
N VAL A 197 18.79 -30.17 -19.14
CA VAL A 197 19.90 -30.92 -18.56
C VAL A 197 21.22 -30.40 -19.10
N ASN A 198 21.95 -29.62 -18.31
CA ASN A 198 23.24 -29.05 -18.70
C ASN A 198 24.44 -29.88 -18.26
N ASN A 199 24.27 -30.72 -17.23
CA ASN A 199 25.29 -31.66 -16.74
C ASN A 199 24.67 -33.05 -16.67
N ILE A 200 25.01 -33.91 -17.64
CA ILE A 200 24.44 -35.24 -17.75
C ILE A 200 24.90 -36.17 -16.61
N GLU A 201 26.15 -36.07 -16.18
CA GLU A 201 26.70 -36.91 -15.10
C GLU A 201 25.98 -36.64 -13.76
N ALA A 202 25.74 -35.36 -13.46
CA ALA A 202 24.99 -34.97 -12.26
C ALA A 202 23.52 -35.43 -12.33
N PHE A 203 22.92 -35.36 -13.51
CA PHE A 203 21.56 -35.87 -13.73
C PHE A 203 21.49 -37.38 -13.52
N GLU A 204 22.35 -38.16 -14.18
CA GLU A 204 22.42 -39.62 -14.04
C GLU A 204 22.67 -40.04 -12.59
N ALA A 205 23.58 -39.37 -11.88
CA ALA A 205 23.84 -39.62 -10.46
C ALA A 205 22.60 -39.35 -9.58
N SER A 206 21.82 -38.31 -9.90
CA SER A 206 20.61 -37.96 -9.15
C SER A 206 19.47 -38.95 -9.36
N THR A 207 19.41 -39.62 -10.53
CA THR A 207 18.37 -40.61 -10.86
C THR A 207 18.80 -42.06 -10.67
N ALA A 208 20.06 -42.32 -10.30
CA ALA A 208 20.63 -43.67 -10.15
C ALA A 208 19.89 -44.54 -9.12
N THR A 209 19.29 -43.94 -8.10
CA THR A 209 18.53 -44.64 -7.05
C THR A 209 17.03 -44.73 -7.33
N GLY A 210 16.58 -44.24 -8.48
CA GLY A 210 15.17 -44.20 -8.89
C GLY A 210 14.76 -42.85 -9.47
N PRO A 211 13.49 -42.71 -9.87
CA PRO A 211 13.03 -41.52 -10.59
C PRO A 211 12.87 -40.29 -9.69
N GLN A 212 13.04 -40.42 -8.37
CA GLN A 212 12.86 -39.34 -7.40
C GLN A 212 14.19 -38.71 -7.02
N PHE A 213 14.26 -37.37 -7.05
CA PHE A 213 15.47 -36.63 -6.73
C PHE A 213 15.16 -35.26 -6.12
N GLN A 214 16.16 -34.70 -5.44
CA GLN A 214 16.13 -33.32 -4.97
C GLN A 214 16.64 -32.39 -6.06
N PHE A 215 16.04 -31.21 -6.17
CA PHE A 215 16.51 -30.18 -7.07
C PHE A 215 16.58 -28.83 -6.34
N LEU A 216 17.47 -27.98 -6.82
CA LEU A 216 17.58 -26.57 -6.47
C LEU A 216 17.82 -25.80 -7.77
N TYR A 217 17.01 -24.78 -8.00
CA TYR A 217 17.26 -23.82 -9.06
C TYR A 217 17.08 -22.40 -8.53
N PHE A 218 17.63 -21.45 -9.26
CA PHE A 218 17.53 -20.04 -8.94
C PHE A 218 16.74 -19.34 -10.04
N LYS A 219 15.97 -18.33 -9.69
CA LYS A 219 15.30 -17.46 -10.65
C LYS A 219 15.37 -16.00 -10.22
N PRO A 220 15.34 -15.04 -11.17
CA PRO A 220 15.19 -13.62 -10.84
C PRO A 220 13.98 -13.38 -9.93
N PHE A 221 14.10 -12.40 -9.04
CA PHE A 221 12.97 -11.99 -8.21
C PHE A 221 12.11 -10.99 -8.97
N HIS A 222 10.85 -11.31 -9.20
CA HIS A 222 9.85 -10.42 -9.80
C HIS A 222 8.54 -10.46 -9.03
N ILE A 223 7.71 -9.46 -9.28
CA ILE A 223 6.27 -9.45 -8.99
C ILE A 223 5.52 -9.03 -10.25
N GLU A 224 4.32 -9.56 -10.45
CA GLU A 224 3.39 -9.14 -11.49
C GLU A 224 2.13 -8.53 -10.88
N TYR A 225 1.76 -7.34 -11.36
CA TYR A 225 0.45 -6.75 -11.11
C TYR A 225 0.15 -5.67 -12.15
N ASP A 226 -1.13 -5.36 -12.37
CA ASP A 226 -1.56 -4.36 -13.36
C ASP A 226 -1.06 -4.71 -14.79
N GLN A 227 -0.95 -6.00 -15.10
CA GLN A 227 -0.42 -6.52 -16.38
C GLN A 227 1.04 -6.11 -16.66
N GLN A 228 1.80 -5.79 -15.61
CA GLN A 228 3.21 -5.42 -15.69
C GLN A 228 4.05 -6.32 -14.78
N GLU A 229 5.20 -6.74 -15.29
CA GLU A 229 6.22 -7.43 -14.51
C GLU A 229 7.24 -6.41 -13.98
N PHE A 230 7.49 -6.43 -12.67
CA PHE A 230 8.47 -5.59 -12.00
C PHE A 230 9.62 -6.44 -11.49
N GLY A 231 10.80 -6.23 -12.08
CA GLY A 231 12.05 -6.84 -11.61
C GLY A 231 12.48 -6.25 -10.27
N LEU A 232 12.75 -7.13 -9.30
CA LEU A 232 13.27 -6.84 -7.98
C LEU A 232 14.73 -7.30 -7.88
N SER A 233 15.51 -6.62 -7.05
CA SER A 233 16.90 -6.95 -6.80
C SER A 233 17.00 -8.25 -6.00
N GLY A 234 17.98 -9.08 -6.35
CA GLY A 234 18.22 -10.38 -5.72
C GLY A 234 17.64 -11.55 -6.52
N THR A 235 17.56 -12.70 -5.87
CA THR A 235 17.26 -13.99 -6.50
C THR A 235 16.38 -14.82 -5.60
N ILE A 236 15.48 -15.61 -6.18
CA ILE A 236 14.73 -16.63 -5.44
C ILE A 236 15.38 -17.99 -5.68
N GLY A 237 15.85 -18.61 -4.60
CA GLY A 237 16.20 -20.02 -4.57
C GLY A 237 14.92 -20.86 -4.44
N VAL A 238 14.78 -21.87 -5.28
CA VAL A 238 13.62 -22.75 -5.35
C VAL A 238 14.09 -24.19 -5.27
N TRP A 239 13.58 -24.94 -4.30
CA TRP A 239 13.97 -26.35 -4.13
C TRP A 239 12.80 -27.22 -3.74
N GLY A 240 12.96 -28.52 -3.99
CA GLY A 240 11.94 -29.51 -3.68
C GLY A 240 12.40 -30.93 -3.97
N VAL A 241 11.45 -31.84 -3.87
CA VAL A 241 11.61 -33.24 -4.28
C VAL A 241 10.70 -33.47 -5.48
N ALA A 242 11.30 -33.94 -6.56
CA ALA A 242 10.65 -34.16 -7.83
C ALA A 242 10.77 -35.61 -8.26
N GLN A 243 9.95 -35.99 -9.24
CA GLN A 243 10.21 -37.14 -10.09
C GLN A 243 10.03 -36.77 -11.56
N LEU A 244 10.67 -37.51 -12.47
CA LEU A 244 10.44 -37.33 -13.90
C LEU A 244 8.97 -37.58 -14.24
N ALA A 245 8.40 -36.69 -15.06
CA ALA A 245 7.04 -36.85 -15.57
C ALA A 245 6.90 -38.11 -16.45
N ASP A 246 7.96 -38.42 -17.20
CA ASP A 246 8.12 -39.67 -17.94
C ASP A 246 9.33 -40.44 -17.37
N PRO A 247 9.08 -41.48 -16.53
CA PRO A 247 10.15 -42.28 -15.96
C PRO A 247 11.01 -43.04 -16.97
N SER A 248 10.54 -43.24 -18.21
CA SER A 248 11.33 -43.93 -19.24
C SER A 248 12.49 -43.08 -19.77
N MET A 249 12.49 -41.78 -19.48
CA MET A 249 13.53 -40.86 -19.92
C MET A 249 14.86 -40.98 -19.15
N VAL A 250 14.91 -41.66 -18.01
CA VAL A 250 16.13 -41.75 -17.17
C VAL A 250 17.38 -42.14 -17.97
N ASP A 251 17.25 -43.11 -18.88
CA ASP A 251 18.39 -43.66 -19.64
C ASP A 251 18.57 -43.05 -21.05
N SER A 252 17.73 -42.08 -21.44
CA SER A 252 17.70 -41.54 -22.82
C SER A 252 17.85 -40.03 -22.92
N VAL A 253 18.01 -39.33 -21.79
CA VAL A 253 18.18 -37.89 -21.74
C VAL A 253 19.58 -37.50 -22.20
N ALA A 254 19.67 -36.56 -23.13
CA ALA A 254 20.92 -35.98 -23.58
C ALA A 254 21.17 -34.60 -22.96
N GLN A 255 22.44 -34.18 -22.92
CA GLN A 255 22.78 -32.80 -22.57
C GLN A 255 22.10 -31.82 -23.54
N GLY A 256 21.51 -30.75 -22.99
CA GLY A 256 20.73 -29.76 -23.73
C GLY A 256 19.26 -30.14 -23.94
N GLN A 257 18.84 -31.35 -23.53
CA GLN A 257 17.44 -31.76 -23.60
C GLN A 257 16.64 -31.18 -22.43
N SER A 258 15.41 -30.72 -22.72
CA SER A 258 14.46 -30.34 -21.69
C SER A 258 13.69 -31.55 -21.18
N VAL A 259 13.62 -31.68 -19.86
CA VAL A 259 12.88 -32.74 -19.18
C VAL A 259 11.84 -32.14 -18.25
N ALA A 260 10.67 -32.76 -18.20
CA ALA A 260 9.59 -32.36 -17.32
C ALA A 260 9.66 -33.13 -16.00
N ILE A 261 9.45 -32.43 -14.90
CA ILE A 261 9.30 -32.99 -13.57
C ILE A 261 7.97 -32.62 -12.93
N ILE A 262 7.53 -33.49 -12.04
CA ILE A 262 6.30 -33.38 -11.27
C ILE A 262 6.61 -33.55 -9.77
N PRO A 263 5.75 -33.05 -8.86
CA PRO A 263 5.91 -33.27 -7.42
C PRO A 263 5.86 -34.75 -7.08
N VAL A 264 6.66 -35.14 -6.08
CA VAL A 264 6.40 -36.37 -5.34
C VAL A 264 5.21 -36.12 -4.39
N PRO A 265 4.23 -37.04 -4.27
CA PRO A 265 3.09 -36.86 -3.37
C PRO A 265 3.51 -36.49 -1.94
N GLY A 266 2.92 -35.43 -1.38
CA GLY A 266 3.24 -34.92 -0.04
C GLY A 266 4.44 -33.96 0.03
N HIS A 267 5.15 -33.71 -1.08
CA HIS A 267 6.24 -32.76 -1.14
C HIS A 267 5.82 -31.43 -1.77
N LYS A 268 6.17 -30.33 -1.10
CA LYS A 268 5.93 -28.96 -1.55
C LYS A 268 7.18 -28.38 -2.21
N LEU A 269 6.95 -27.32 -2.98
CA LEU A 269 8.01 -26.46 -3.48
C LEU A 269 8.35 -25.43 -2.40
N SER A 270 9.62 -25.29 -2.06
CA SER A 270 10.11 -24.30 -1.11
C SER A 270 10.81 -23.17 -1.85
N ARG A 271 10.62 -21.93 -1.38
CA ARG A 271 11.18 -20.72 -1.98
C ARG A 271 11.79 -19.84 -0.89
N GLN A 272 12.93 -19.23 -1.19
CA GLN A 272 13.60 -18.28 -0.30
C GLN A 272 14.33 -17.20 -1.09
N TYR A 273 14.30 -15.99 -0.57
CA TYR A 273 15.04 -14.85 -1.11
C TYR A 273 16.54 -14.91 -0.76
N SER A 274 17.37 -14.54 -1.73
CA SER A 274 18.78 -14.26 -1.57
C SER A 274 19.09 -12.86 -2.12
N PRO A 275 19.84 -12.02 -1.39
CA PRO A 275 20.24 -10.69 -1.87
C PRO A 275 21.29 -10.74 -3.00
N GLN A 276 21.88 -11.90 -3.27
CA GLN A 276 22.82 -12.05 -4.38
C GLN A 276 22.09 -11.94 -5.73
N SER A 277 22.71 -11.26 -6.69
CA SER A 277 22.14 -11.18 -8.03
C SER A 277 22.15 -12.55 -8.71
N PHE A 278 21.18 -12.76 -9.59
CA PHE A 278 21.04 -14.01 -10.32
C PHE A 278 22.29 -14.31 -11.15
N ASP A 279 22.85 -13.29 -11.81
CA ASP A 279 24.10 -13.42 -12.57
C ASP A 279 25.29 -13.83 -11.70
N SER A 280 25.36 -13.35 -10.45
CA SER A 280 26.42 -13.72 -9.52
C SER A 280 26.32 -15.19 -9.10
N ILE A 281 25.11 -15.65 -8.81
CA ILE A 281 24.87 -17.06 -8.46
C ILE A 281 25.14 -17.95 -9.68
N HIS A 282 24.65 -17.55 -10.85
CA HIS A 282 24.84 -18.30 -12.09
C HIS A 282 26.33 -18.45 -12.44
N ALA A 283 27.14 -17.39 -12.26
CA ALA A 283 28.58 -17.44 -12.50
C ALA A 283 29.36 -18.32 -11.50
N GLN A 284 28.82 -18.60 -10.31
CA GLN A 284 29.45 -19.48 -9.33
C GLN A 284 29.16 -20.97 -9.58
N ILE A 285 28.08 -21.26 -10.31
CA ILE A 285 27.59 -22.62 -10.55
C ILE A 285 28.12 -23.19 -11.89
N GLN A 286 28.54 -22.33 -12.81
CA GLN A 286 29.27 -22.70 -14.04
C GLN A 286 30.73 -23.07 -13.76
#